data_AF-A0A0Q4R4Z2-F1
#
_entry.id   AF-A0A0Q4R4Z2-F1
#
_cell.length_a   1.000
_cell.length_b   1.000
_cell.length_c   1.000
_cell.angle_alpha   90.00
_cell.angle_beta   90.00
_cell.angle_gamma   90.00
#
_symmetry.space_group_name_H-M   'P 1'
#
loop_
_entity.id
_entity.type
_entity.pdbx_description
1 polymer ?
#
loop_
_entity_poly.entity_id
_entity_poly.type
_entity_poly.pdbx_seq_one_letter_code
_entity_poly.pdbx_strand_id
1 'polypeptide(L)'
;MGLTQDMLNNMQTATGVTGLFSIVVTLVSIVLIWFIMQEIKWEAFFAFPRSPKARMFQAVIAIILGHAFASFILDYWSWTTMLKSFVE
;
A
#
# COMPACT_ATOMS: atom_id res chain seq x y z
N MET A 1 18.21 32.32 14.31
CA MET A 1 18.78 31.39 13.30
C MET A 1 18.62 29.91 13.68
N GLY A 2 18.50 29.54 14.97
CA GLY A 2 18.23 28.14 15.38
C GLY A 2 16.80 27.64 15.13
N LEU A 3 15.78 28.48 15.39
CA LEU A 3 14.36 28.11 15.23
C LEU A 3 14.00 27.60 13.83
N THR A 4 14.58 28.20 12.79
CA THR A 4 14.36 27.75 11.40
C THR A 4 15.03 26.40 11.11
N GLN A 5 16.18 26.11 11.72
CA GLN A 5 16.86 24.81 11.61
C GLN A 5 16.07 23.72 12.30
N ASP A 6 15.55 23.98 13.51
CA ASP A 6 14.74 23.02 14.26
C ASP A 6 13.42 22.69 13.53
N MET A 7 12.77 23.70 12.96
CA MET A 7 11.56 23.52 12.13
C MET A 7 11.84 22.67 10.88
N LEU A 8 12.97 22.90 10.21
CA LEU A 8 13.36 22.12 9.03
C LEU A 8 13.65 20.65 9.40
N ASN A 9 14.36 20.41 10.50
CA ASN A 9 14.67 19.05 10.97
C ASN A 9 13.38 18.29 11.36
N ASN A 10 12.44 18.96 12.03
CA ASN A 10 11.15 18.37 12.40
C ASN A 10 10.29 18.06 11.17
N MET A 11 10.24 18.95 10.17
CA MET A 11 9.52 18.71 8.92
C MET A 11 10.13 17.57 8.11
N GLN A 12 11.47 17.50 8.02
CA GLN A 12 12.16 16.39 7.35
C GLN A 12 11.87 15.06 8.04
N THR A 13 11.91 15.02 9.37
CA THR A 13 11.61 13.82 10.15
C THR A 13 10.16 13.38 9.97
N ALA A 14 9.19 14.31 10.04
CA ALA A 14 7.77 14.00 9.84
C ALA A 14 7.47 13.48 8.43
N THR A 15 8.08 14.09 7.40
CA THR A 15 7.92 13.68 6.00
C THR A 15 8.56 12.31 5.76
N GLY A 16 9.75 12.07 6.33
CA GLY A 16 10.45 10.79 6.24
C GLY A 16 9.67 9.63 6.89
N VAL A 17 9.11 9.85 8.08
CA VAL A 17 8.29 8.84 8.77
C VAL A 17 7.02 8.52 7.97
N THR A 18 6.35 9.55 7.42
CA THR A 18 5.16 9.38 6.59
C THR A 18 5.48 8.59 5.31
N GLY A 19 6.59 8.90 4.64
CA GLY A 19 7.05 8.18 3.46
C GLY A 19 7.38 6.70 3.75
N LEU A 20 8.09 6.44 4.86
CA LEU A 20 8.41 5.08 5.27
C LEU A 20 7.15 4.26 5.57
N PHE A 21 6.19 4.86 6.29
CA PHE A 21 4.90 4.23 6.57
C PHE A 21 4.17 3.87 5.28
N SER A 22 4.08 4.79 4.31
CA SER A 22 3.46 4.54 3.01
C SER A 22 4.11 3.37 2.25
N ILE A 23 5.45 3.29 2.26
CA ILE A 23 6.18 2.18 1.63
C ILE A 23 5.84 0.85 2.32
N VAL A 24 5.88 0.81 3.65
CA VAL A 24 5.59 -0.40 4.42
C VAL A 24 4.16 -0.88 4.18
N VAL A 25 3.18 0.03 4.26
CA VAL A 25 1.77 -0.29 3.97
C VAL A 25 1.60 -0.81 2.55
N THR A 26 2.29 -0.22 1.57
CA THR A 26 2.24 -0.67 0.17
C THR A 26 2.79 -2.07 0.01
N LEU A 27 3.98 -2.37 0.56
CA LEU A 27 4.59 -3.68 0.45
C LEU A 27 3.76 -4.76 1.17
N VAL A 28 3.26 -4.48 2.37
CA VAL A 28 2.39 -5.39 3.12
C VAL A 28 1.11 -5.67 2.36
N SER A 29 0.48 -4.66 1.75
CA SER A 29 -0.73 -4.82 0.95
C SER A 29 -0.51 -5.70 -0.28
N ILE A 30 0.61 -5.52 -0.98
CA ILE A 30 0.96 -6.38 -2.13
C ILE A 30 1.18 -7.82 -1.69
N VAL A 31 1.86 -8.05 -0.57
CA VAL A 31 2.08 -9.40 -0.02
C VAL A 31 0.75 -10.04 0.40
N LEU A 32 -0.14 -9.30 1.06
CA LEU A 32 -1.47 -9.79 1.44
C LEU A 32 -2.30 -10.19 0.23
N ILE A 33 -2.36 -9.34 -0.81
CA ILE A 33 -3.06 -9.67 -2.05
C ILE A 33 -2.43 -10.88 -2.73
N TRP A 34 -1.10 -10.99 -2.72
CA TRP A 34 -0.41 -12.15 -3.25
C TRP A 34 -0.80 -13.43 -2.50
N PHE A 35 -0.87 -13.42 -1.17
CA PHE A 35 -1.35 -14.55 -0.37
C PHE A 35 -2.81 -14.90 -0.70
N ILE A 36 -3.70 -13.90 -0.75
CA ILE A 36 -5.12 -14.09 -1.10
C ILE A 36 -5.24 -14.71 -2.49
N MET A 37 -4.47 -14.23 -3.47
CA MET A 37 -4.50 -14.75 -4.84
C MET A 37 -3.96 -16.19 -4.94
N GLN A 38 -3.09 -16.62 -4.02
CA GLN A 38 -2.64 -18.01 -3.99
C GLN A 38 -3.72 -18.97 -3.49
N GLU A 39 -4.60 -18.54 -2.57
CA GLU A 39 -5.69 -19.37 -2.05
C GLU A 39 -6.91 -19.46 -2.99
N ILE A 40 -7.06 -18.50 -3.91
CA ILE A 40 -8.11 -18.54 -4.93
C ILE A 40 -7.88 -19.77 -5.83
N LYS A 41 -8.83 -20.71 -5.82
CA LYS A 41 -8.85 -21.86 -6.73
C LYS A 41 -9.04 -21.38 -8.17
N TRP A 42 -7.93 -21.14 -8.86
CA TRP A 42 -7.92 -20.76 -10.29
C TRP A 42 -8.64 -21.77 -11.19
N GLU A 43 -8.84 -23.00 -10.70
CA GLU A 43 -9.63 -24.06 -11.35
C GLU A 43 -11.09 -23.66 -11.59
N ALA A 44 -11.66 -22.74 -10.80
CA ALA A 44 -13.03 -22.26 -10.99
C ALA A 44 -13.15 -21.12 -12.02
N PHE A 45 -12.06 -20.43 -12.37
CA PHE A 45 -12.08 -19.26 -13.26
C PHE A 45 -11.39 -19.52 -14.61
N PHE A 46 -10.45 -20.47 -14.69
CA PHE A 46 -9.75 -20.81 -15.94
C PHE A 46 -9.79 -22.31 -16.23
N ALA A 47 -10.36 -22.66 -17.39
CA ALA A 47 -10.42 -24.05 -17.91
C ALA A 47 -9.05 -24.68 -18.23
N PHE A 48 -7.95 -23.92 -18.19
CA PHE A 48 -6.59 -24.39 -18.44
C PHE A 48 -5.59 -23.85 -17.38
N PRO A 49 -5.49 -24.49 -16.21
CA PRO A 49 -4.77 -23.98 -15.04
C PRO A 49 -3.23 -24.04 -15.11
N ARG A 50 -2.62 -24.51 -16.22
CA ARG A 50 -1.21 -24.97 -16.23
C ARG A 50 -0.23 -24.19 -17.12
N SER A 51 -0.62 -23.01 -17.60
CA SER A 51 0.29 -22.16 -18.39
C SER A 51 1.15 -21.27 -17.47
N PRO A 52 2.49 -21.27 -17.59
CA PRO A 52 3.38 -20.32 -16.91
C PRO A 52 2.96 -18.85 -17.13
N LYS A 53 2.29 -18.56 -18.25
CA LYS A 53 1.77 -17.23 -18.59
C LYS A 53 0.67 -16.77 -17.63
N ALA A 54 -0.16 -17.69 -17.11
CA ALA A 54 -1.22 -17.36 -16.15
C ALA A 54 -0.63 -16.88 -14.82
N ARG A 55 0.50 -17.46 -14.39
CA ARG A 55 1.16 -17.09 -13.14
C ARG A 55 1.84 -15.72 -13.20
N MET A 56 2.37 -15.33 -14.36
CA MET A 56 2.86 -13.96 -14.58
C MET A 56 1.71 -12.94 -14.54
N PHE A 57 0.58 -13.25 -15.17
CA PHE A 57 -0.60 -12.38 -15.14
C PHE A 57 -1.16 -12.22 -13.73
N GLN A 58 -1.18 -13.31 -12.96
CA GLN A 58 -1.54 -13.30 -11.55
C GLN A 58 -0.63 -12.37 -10.73
N ALA A 59 0.68 -12.38 -10.98
CA ALA A 59 1.61 -11.48 -10.29
C ALA A 59 1.35 -10.00 -10.61
N VAL A 60 1.10 -9.68 -11.88
CA VAL A 60 0.78 -8.30 -12.28
C VAL A 60 -0.51 -7.82 -11.63
N ILE A 61 -1.56 -8.66 -11.62
CA ILE A 61 -2.81 -8.34 -10.92
C ILE A 61 -2.57 -8.15 -9.43
N ALA A 62 -1.75 -8.99 -8.79
CA ALA A 62 -1.45 -8.87 -7.37
C ALA A 62 -0.82 -7.52 -7.02
N ILE A 63 0.09 -7.03 -7.87
CA ILE A 63 0.74 -5.73 -7.70
C ILE A 63 -0.27 -4.60 -7.89
N ILE A 64 -1.10 -4.66 -8.94
CA ILE A 64 -2.11 -3.61 -9.22
C ILE A 64 -3.13 -3.53 -8.08
N LEU A 65 -3.70 -4.67 -7.68
CA LEU A 65 -4.67 -4.74 -6.59
C LEU A 65 -4.03 -4.40 -5.23
N GLY A 66 -2.81 -4.88 -4.98
CA GLY A 66 -2.06 -4.59 -3.76
C GLY A 66 -1.75 -3.11 -3.62
N HIS A 67 -1.35 -2.45 -4.70
CA HIS A 67 -1.13 -1.01 -4.71
C HIS A 67 -2.44 -0.25 -4.52
N ALA A 68 -3.51 -0.62 -5.22
CA ALA A 68 -4.82 0.02 -5.05
C ALA A 68 -5.35 -0.11 -3.61
N PHE A 69 -5.16 -1.28 -2.99
CA PHE A 69 -5.53 -1.53 -1.61
C PHE A 69 -4.68 -0.70 -0.63
N ALA A 70 -3.38 -0.57 -0.89
CA ALA A 70 -2.50 0.29 -0.12
C ALA A 70 -2.90 1.77 -0.22
N SER A 71 -3.15 2.26 -1.43
CA SER A 71 -3.63 3.63 -1.67
C SER A 71 -4.91 3.89 -0.91
N PHE A 72 -5.87 2.96 -0.93
CA PHE A 72 -7.10 3.06 -0.16
C PHE A 72 -6.82 3.22 1.36
N ILE A 73 -5.93 2.41 1.93
CA ILE A 73 -5.56 2.50 3.35
C ILE A 73 -4.91 3.86 3.67
N LEU A 74 -3.98 4.30 2.82
CA LEU A 74 -3.26 5.55 3.02
C LEU A 74 -4.16 6.77 2.88
N ASP A 75 -5.08 6.76 1.91
CA ASP A 75 -6.07 7.82 1.71
C ASP A 75 -7.04 7.89 2.88
N TYR A 76 -7.52 6.74 3.37
CA TYR A 76 -8.39 6.67 4.54
C TYR A 76 -7.70 7.21 5.79
N TRP A 77 -6.43 6.85 5.99
CA TRP A 77 -5.62 7.39 7.08
C TRP A 77 -5.47 8.91 6.97
N SER A 78 -5.18 9.42 5.78
CA SER A 78 -5.06 10.84 5.50
C SER A 78 -6.34 11.61 5.85
N TRP A 79 -7.50 11.11 5.40
CA TRP A 79 -8.80 11.70 5.73
C TRP A 79 -9.08 11.68 7.24
N THR A 80 -8.75 10.58 7.91
CA THR A 80 -8.94 10.47 9.38
C THR A 80 -8.06 11.48 10.12
N THR A 81 -6.82 11.68 9.67
CA THR A 81 -5.89 12.64 10.27
C THR A 81 -6.39 14.07 10.06
N MET A 82 -6.91 14.36 8.87
CA MET A 82 -7.54 15.65 8.55
C MET A 82 -8.77 15.90 9.42
N LEU A 83 -9.64 14.89 9.58
CA LEU A 83 -10.84 14.99 10.41
C LEU A 83 -10.50 15.20 11.89
N LYS A 84 -9.44 14.54 12.39
CA LYS A 84 -8.92 14.78 13.75
C LYS A 84 -8.44 16.22 13.93
N SER A 85 -7.83 16.81 12.90
CA SER A 85 -7.41 18.22 12.92
C SER A 85 -8.58 19.22 12.90
N PHE A 86 -9.78 18.79 12.51
CA PHE A 86 -10.98 19.66 12.52
C PHE A 86 -11.72 19.65 13.87
N VAL A 87 -11.50 18.64 14.71
CA VAL A 87 -12.22 18.49 16.00
C VAL A 87 -11.42 18.98 17.21
N GLU A 88 -10.10 19.15 17.06
CA GLU A 88 -9.21 19.85 18.00
C GLU A 88 -9.12 21.34 17.64
#